data_AF-A0A316ECE4-F1
#
_entry.id   AF-A0A316ECE4-F1
#
_cell.length_a   1.000
_cell.length_b   1.000
_cell.length_c   1.000
_cell.angle_alpha   90.00
_cell.angle_beta   90.00
_cell.angle_gamma   90.00
#
_symmetry.space_group_name_H-M   'P 1'
#
loop_
_entity.id
_entity.type
_entity.pdbx_description
1 polymer ?
#
loop_
_entity_poly.entity_id
_entity_poly.type
_entity_poly.pdbx_seq_one_letter_code
_entity_poly.pdbx_strand_id
1 'polypeptide(L)'
;MVLKILKIFGFIILGVFLVLFGISFSKVSKSSKTKLKDAWNNFLQLFKLAKTSSNPIKLLLGNTAEAIKNVFTPSSYSPTNITTVPSSGGTTGGTVSNEEVILMAFAGESNAGNQVHNDHASPSEIGVRNIKILNNSSLVFEPLNISGNNSIDQFAAPANSHGWDLGLANLVDAGAFGGKKVFLVNLSQGGSLIGQYNEGADTNYRNKIIARANAAMTALRSITNNITVYMVYSHGINDEVANILNENQFETATQNHLNFLNSQFGNNIKVVITKFGAFLKFNNALQNIVNSNSRYRAIETVGLSLQDAYHWGYSSQKYIITESVNILKTI
;
A
#
# COMPACT_ATOMS: atom_id res chain seq x y z
N MET A 1 6.91 29.66 -40.32
CA MET A 1 6.69 30.00 -38.90
C MET A 1 6.53 28.76 -38.02
N VAL A 2 5.61 27.84 -38.33
CA VAL A 2 5.38 26.57 -37.60
C VAL A 2 6.66 25.71 -37.41
N LEU A 3 7.50 25.60 -38.44
CA LEU A 3 8.75 24.83 -38.35
C LEU A 3 9.78 25.40 -37.36
N LYS A 4 9.77 26.72 -37.12
CA LYS A 4 10.66 27.39 -36.15
C LYS A 4 10.14 27.19 -34.72
N ILE A 5 8.83 27.29 -34.53
CA ILE A 5 8.16 27.05 -33.24
C ILE A 5 8.36 25.59 -32.79
N LEU A 6 8.26 24.63 -33.71
CA LEU A 6 8.44 23.21 -33.39
C LEU A 6 9.87 22.81 -33.02
N LYS A 7 10.89 23.44 -33.62
CA LYS A 7 12.29 23.23 -33.21
C LYS A 7 12.55 23.76 -31.81
N ILE A 8 12.01 24.94 -31.50
CA ILE A 8 12.10 25.55 -30.17
C ILE A 8 11.39 24.66 -29.14
N PHE A 9 10.20 24.14 -29.45
CA PHE A 9 9.48 23.22 -28.58
C PHE A 9 10.23 21.90 -28.30
N GLY A 10 10.88 21.32 -29.32
CA GLY A 10 11.69 20.10 -29.14
C GLY A 10 12.91 20.30 -28.23
N PHE A 11 13.60 21.44 -28.35
CA PHE A 11 14.71 21.79 -27.46
C PHE A 11 14.24 22.14 -26.04
N ILE A 12 13.07 22.76 -25.89
CA ILE A 12 12.47 23.04 -24.58
C ILE A 12 12.07 21.75 -23.88
N ILE A 13 11.41 20.80 -24.56
CA ILE A 13 11.04 19.51 -23.96
C ILE A 13 12.29 18.73 -23.54
N LEU A 14 13.33 18.67 -24.38
CA LEU A 14 14.58 18.00 -24.06
C LEU A 14 15.36 18.70 -22.92
N GLY A 15 15.36 20.03 -22.91
CA GLY A 15 15.98 20.83 -21.84
C GLY A 15 15.25 20.70 -20.51
N VAL A 16 13.92 20.73 -20.52
CA VAL A 16 13.07 20.51 -19.34
C VAL A 16 13.26 19.07 -18.82
N PHE A 17 13.42 18.09 -19.71
CA PHE A 17 13.74 16.70 -19.34
C PHE A 17 15.11 16.53 -18.66
N LEU A 18 16.09 17.37 -19.00
CA LEU A 18 17.43 17.31 -18.40
C LEU A 18 17.51 18.11 -17.09
N VAL A 19 16.77 19.22 -17.01
CA VAL A 19 16.77 20.13 -15.86
C VAL A 19 15.87 19.60 -14.73
N LEU A 20 14.68 19.06 -15.02
CA LEU A 20 13.76 18.56 -13.98
C LEU A 20 14.29 17.35 -13.24
N PHE A 21 15.21 16.59 -13.83
CA PHE A 21 15.68 15.33 -13.24
C PHE A 21 17.10 15.40 -12.68
N GLY A 22 17.86 16.48 -12.87
CA GLY A 22 19.19 16.65 -12.29
C GLY A 22 20.19 15.52 -12.61
N ILE A 23 19.93 14.74 -13.66
CA ILE A 23 20.69 13.51 -13.94
C ILE A 23 21.92 13.86 -14.75
N SER A 24 23.10 13.72 -14.13
CA SER A 24 24.34 13.62 -14.90
C SER A 24 24.25 12.39 -15.80
N PHE A 25 24.36 12.56 -17.12
CA PHE A 25 24.33 11.48 -18.12
C PHE A 25 25.33 10.35 -17.83
N SER A 26 26.36 10.65 -17.04
CA SER A 26 27.34 9.69 -16.54
C SER A 26 26.73 8.62 -15.61
N LYS A 27 25.67 8.94 -14.85
CA LYS A 27 25.03 8.06 -13.85
C LYS A 27 23.86 7.23 -14.38
N VAL A 28 23.45 7.43 -15.64
CA VAL A 28 22.37 6.66 -16.27
C VAL A 28 22.89 5.27 -16.65
N SER A 29 22.17 4.22 -16.24
CA SER A 29 22.51 2.84 -16.60
C SER A 29 22.57 2.65 -18.12
N LYS A 30 23.39 1.69 -18.60
CA LYS A 30 23.52 1.42 -20.05
C LYS A 30 22.18 1.05 -20.70
N SER A 31 21.32 0.32 -19.98
CA SER A 31 19.96 -0.04 -20.43
C SER A 31 19.06 1.19 -20.60
N SER A 32 19.09 2.10 -19.63
CA SER A 32 18.32 3.36 -19.68
C SER A 32 18.80 4.29 -20.80
N LYS A 33 20.12 4.31 -21.11
CA LYS A 33 20.68 5.07 -22.24
C LYS A 33 20.16 4.56 -23.59
N THR A 34 20.06 3.24 -23.77
CA THR A 34 19.49 2.65 -25.00
C THR A 34 18.02 3.02 -25.16
N LYS A 35 17.22 2.90 -24.10
CA LYS A 35 15.79 3.27 -24.14
C LYS A 35 15.57 4.75 -24.47
N LEU A 36 16.39 5.64 -23.91
CA LEU A 36 16.35 7.07 -24.24
C LEU A 36 16.73 7.35 -25.70
N LYS A 37 17.71 6.63 -26.23
CA LYS A 37 18.11 6.73 -27.64
C LYS A 37 16.98 6.25 -28.57
N ASP A 38 16.31 5.17 -28.23
CA ASP A 38 15.20 4.63 -29.02
C ASP A 38 13.97 5.55 -28.97
N ALA A 39 13.64 6.08 -27.79
CA ALA A 39 12.59 7.09 -27.63
C ALA A 39 12.87 8.34 -28.49
N TRP A 40 14.12 8.81 -28.50
CA TRP A 40 14.54 9.93 -29.33
C TRP A 40 14.42 9.64 -30.83
N ASN A 41 14.82 8.45 -31.27
CA ASN A 41 14.69 8.05 -32.67
C ASN A 41 13.22 7.95 -33.12
N ASN A 42 12.34 7.42 -32.26
CA ASN A 42 10.91 7.36 -32.51
C ASN A 42 10.29 8.76 -32.59
N PHE A 43 10.68 9.67 -31.70
CA PHE A 43 10.27 11.07 -31.78
C PHE A 43 10.70 11.71 -33.11
N LEU A 44 11.94 11.49 -33.56
CA LEU A 44 12.42 12.02 -34.83
C LEU A 44 11.65 11.46 -36.04
N GLN A 45 11.23 10.20 -36.01
CA GLN A 45 10.38 9.62 -37.04
C GLN A 45 8.97 10.24 -37.04
N LEU A 46 8.34 10.35 -35.87
CA LEU A 46 7.04 11.01 -35.72
C LEU A 46 7.10 12.48 -36.16
N PHE A 47 8.21 13.16 -35.87
CA PHE A 47 8.45 14.52 -36.32
C PHE A 47 8.54 14.65 -37.84
N LYS A 48 9.19 13.69 -38.52
CA LYS A 48 9.24 13.64 -39.99
C LYS A 48 7.85 13.43 -40.57
N LEU A 49 7.04 12.53 -40.00
CA LEU A 49 5.67 12.26 -40.43
C LEU A 49 4.72 13.45 -40.17
N ALA A 50 4.89 14.13 -39.04
CA ALA A 50 4.10 15.31 -38.70
C ALA A 50 4.31 16.45 -39.72
N LYS A 51 5.53 16.63 -40.24
CA LYS A 51 5.81 17.69 -41.23
C LYS A 51 4.99 17.58 -42.52
N THR A 52 4.57 16.39 -42.89
CA THR A 52 3.78 16.13 -44.10
C THR A 52 2.30 15.89 -43.79
N SER A 53 1.90 15.96 -42.52
CA SER A 53 0.52 15.75 -42.09
C SER A 53 -0.31 17.02 -42.23
N SER A 54 -1.59 16.87 -42.57
CA SER A 54 -2.58 17.96 -42.53
C SER A 54 -2.92 18.42 -41.10
N ASN A 55 -2.56 17.63 -40.07
CA ASN A 55 -2.71 18.02 -38.66
C ASN A 55 -1.53 17.53 -37.80
N PRO A 56 -0.37 18.24 -37.86
CA PRO A 56 0.86 17.84 -37.17
C PRO A 56 0.73 17.81 -35.64
N ILE A 57 -0.09 18.70 -35.08
CA ILE A 57 -0.23 18.86 -33.63
C ILE A 57 -0.95 17.65 -33.02
N LYS A 58 -2.04 17.20 -33.65
CA LYS A 58 -2.78 16.01 -33.19
C LYS A 58 -1.91 14.74 -33.27
N LEU A 59 -1.11 14.60 -34.33
CA LEU A 59 -0.21 13.47 -34.53
C LEU A 59 0.93 13.44 -33.48
N LEU A 60 1.48 14.61 -33.14
CA LEU A 60 2.52 14.73 -32.13
C LEU A 60 1.95 14.51 -30.72
N LEU A 61 0.83 15.13 -30.35
CA LEU A 61 0.27 15.00 -29.00
C LEU A 61 -0.29 13.60 -28.72
N GLY A 62 -0.96 12.96 -29.69
CA GLY A 62 -1.50 11.62 -29.53
C GLY A 62 -0.41 10.55 -29.37
N ASN A 63 0.64 10.61 -30.19
CA ASN A 63 1.69 9.59 -30.16
C ASN A 63 2.78 9.87 -29.11
N THR A 64 2.99 11.11 -28.69
CA THR A 64 3.94 11.43 -27.61
C THR A 64 3.42 10.90 -26.26
N ALA A 65 2.11 10.93 -26.03
CA ALA A 65 1.49 10.33 -24.84
C ALA A 65 1.70 8.80 -24.81
N GLU A 66 1.52 8.12 -25.95
CA GLU A 66 1.74 6.67 -26.11
C GLU A 66 3.23 6.29 -25.97
N ALA A 67 4.13 7.10 -26.54
CA ALA A 67 5.57 6.86 -26.47
C ALA A 67 6.14 7.07 -25.05
N ILE A 68 5.66 8.09 -24.33
CA ILE A 68 6.00 8.30 -22.91
C ILE A 68 5.51 7.11 -22.09
N LYS A 69 4.27 6.65 -22.32
CA LYS A 69 3.72 5.45 -21.65
C LYS A 69 4.60 4.21 -21.87
N ASN A 70 5.16 4.02 -23.08
CA ASN A 70 6.01 2.86 -23.43
C ASN A 70 7.47 2.97 -22.96
N VAL A 71 8.00 4.17 -22.71
CA VAL A 71 9.35 4.38 -22.15
C VAL A 71 9.38 4.19 -20.64
N PHE A 72 8.27 4.52 -19.96
CA PHE A 72 8.14 4.48 -18.51
C PHE A 72 7.31 3.30 -17.98
N THR A 73 6.70 2.50 -18.84
CA THR A 73 6.27 1.15 -18.47
C THR A 73 7.51 0.27 -18.38
N PRO A 74 7.78 -0.39 -17.23
CA PRO A 74 8.87 -1.34 -17.15
C PRO A 74 8.64 -2.44 -18.18
N SER A 75 9.50 -2.51 -19.19
CA SER A 75 9.54 -3.59 -20.20
C SER A 75 9.95 -4.95 -19.63
N SER A 76 9.67 -5.20 -18.34
CA SER A 76 9.85 -6.47 -17.66
C SER A 76 8.62 -6.85 -16.81
N TYR A 77 7.44 -6.31 -17.13
CA TYR A 77 6.20 -6.99 -16.79
C TYR A 77 5.37 -7.24 -18.04
N SER A 78 5.72 -8.32 -18.73
CA SER A 78 4.83 -8.99 -19.66
C SER A 78 3.97 -9.95 -18.83
N PRO A 79 2.63 -9.80 -18.75
CA PRO A 79 1.78 -10.75 -18.03
C PRO A 79 1.73 -12.14 -18.71
N THR A 80 2.35 -12.30 -19.87
CA THR A 80 2.29 -13.51 -20.70
C THR A 80 3.32 -14.58 -20.38
N ASN A 81 4.09 -14.43 -19.28
CA ASN A 81 4.83 -15.54 -18.67
C ASN A 81 4.38 -15.75 -17.22
N ILE A 82 3.07 -15.89 -17.00
CA ILE A 82 2.64 -16.99 -16.14
C ILE A 82 3.06 -18.23 -16.93
N THR A 83 4.27 -18.70 -16.67
CA THR A 83 4.56 -20.12 -16.88
C THR A 83 3.42 -20.80 -16.16
N THR A 84 2.57 -21.49 -16.90
CA THR A 84 1.78 -22.54 -16.30
C THR A 84 2.75 -23.27 -15.38
N VAL A 85 2.50 -23.19 -14.08
CA VAL A 85 3.19 -24.02 -13.10
C VAL A 85 3.15 -25.40 -13.74
N PRO A 86 4.30 -26.07 -13.96
CA PRO A 86 4.25 -27.43 -14.43
C PRO A 86 3.29 -28.13 -13.49
N SER A 87 2.17 -28.60 -14.05
CA SER A 87 1.34 -29.62 -13.44
C SER A 87 2.21 -30.88 -13.43
N SER A 88 3.28 -30.87 -12.64
CA SER A 88 4.03 -32.06 -12.29
C SER A 88 3.09 -32.83 -11.39
N GLY A 89 2.44 -33.81 -12.03
CA GLY A 89 1.67 -34.85 -11.38
C GLY A 89 2.39 -35.30 -10.11
N GLY A 90 1.74 -34.99 -9.00
CA GLY A 90 2.17 -35.25 -7.65
C GLY A 90 0.95 -35.09 -6.76
N THR A 91 -0.09 -35.86 -7.08
CA THR A 91 -1.32 -36.00 -6.30
C THR A 91 -1.00 -36.72 -4.98
N THR A 92 -0.25 -36.06 -4.10
CA THR A 92 -0.42 -36.28 -2.66
C THR A 92 -1.60 -35.41 -2.26
N GLY A 93 -2.79 -35.99 -2.32
CA GLY A 93 -4.06 -35.37 -1.93
C GLY A 93 -4.08 -35.02 -0.45
N GLY A 94 -3.35 -33.99 -0.06
CA GLY A 94 -3.56 -33.30 1.20
C GLY A 94 -4.92 -32.61 1.12
N THR A 95 -5.88 -33.09 1.90
CA THR A 95 -7.19 -32.45 2.00
C THR A 95 -6.99 -31.03 2.52
N VAL A 96 -7.24 -30.02 1.68
CA VAL A 96 -7.28 -28.62 2.13
C VAL A 96 -8.39 -28.52 3.18
N SER A 97 -8.06 -27.99 4.35
CA SER A 97 -9.04 -27.86 5.44
C SER A 97 -10.14 -26.88 5.05
N ASN A 98 -11.35 -27.08 5.59
CA ASN A 98 -12.42 -26.08 5.51
C ASN A 98 -12.50 -25.22 6.78
N GLU A 99 -11.48 -25.31 7.64
CA GLU A 99 -11.36 -24.48 8.84
C GLU A 99 -11.25 -23.01 8.41
N GLU A 100 -12.06 -22.16 9.03
CA GLU A 100 -11.98 -20.72 8.77
C GLU A 100 -10.70 -20.14 9.37
N VAL A 101 -9.95 -19.41 8.54
CA VAL A 101 -8.78 -18.65 8.96
C VAL A 101 -9.07 -17.15 8.85
N ILE A 102 -8.66 -16.39 9.86
CA ILE A 102 -8.72 -14.93 9.84
C ILE A 102 -7.36 -14.38 9.42
N LEU A 103 -7.32 -13.55 8.37
CA LEU A 103 -6.20 -12.67 8.07
C LEU A 103 -6.54 -11.25 8.54
N MET A 104 -5.83 -10.78 9.54
CA MET A 104 -5.83 -9.37 9.93
C MET A 104 -4.82 -8.60 9.09
N ALA A 105 -5.27 -7.52 8.46
CA ALA A 105 -4.43 -6.61 7.69
C ALA A 105 -4.42 -5.23 8.34
N PHE A 106 -3.23 -4.70 8.60
CA PHE A 106 -3.06 -3.30 9.02
C PHE A 106 -2.58 -2.47 7.84
N ALA A 107 -3.23 -1.35 7.55
CA ALA A 107 -2.91 -0.51 6.41
C ALA A 107 -3.01 0.98 6.76
N GLY A 108 -2.25 1.79 6.03
CA GLY A 108 -2.18 3.25 6.21
C GLY A 108 -0.81 3.74 6.66
N GLU A 109 -0.79 4.77 7.51
CA GLU A 109 0.43 5.51 7.89
C GLU A 109 1.03 5.06 9.23
N SER A 110 1.79 5.94 9.91
CA SER A 110 2.55 5.63 11.12
C SER A 110 1.72 5.01 12.25
N ASN A 111 0.49 5.48 12.49
CA ASN A 111 -0.35 4.91 13.54
C ASN A 111 -0.76 3.44 13.29
N ALA A 112 -0.75 2.97 12.04
CA ALA A 112 -0.92 1.57 11.68
C ALA A 112 0.42 0.77 11.70
N GLY A 113 1.55 1.47 11.87
CA GLY A 113 2.92 0.98 11.72
C GLY A 113 3.77 1.00 13.00
N ASN A 114 3.16 0.75 14.17
CA ASN A 114 3.81 0.53 15.47
C ASN A 114 4.66 1.71 15.98
N GLN A 115 4.02 2.65 16.68
CA GLN A 115 4.68 3.88 17.18
C GLN A 115 4.88 3.88 18.69
N VAL A 116 4.28 2.94 19.43
CA VAL A 116 4.32 2.95 20.90
C VAL A 116 5.56 2.22 21.40
N HIS A 117 6.33 2.84 22.29
CA HIS A 117 7.49 2.19 22.89
C HIS A 117 7.09 1.00 23.80
N ASN A 118 7.91 -0.04 23.81
CA ASN A 118 7.65 -1.27 24.57
C ASN A 118 7.72 -1.10 26.10
N ASP A 119 8.29 -0.01 26.59
CA ASP A 119 8.29 0.33 28.03
C ASP A 119 6.89 0.67 28.56
N HIS A 120 5.94 0.98 27.68
CA HIS A 120 4.54 1.16 28.05
C HIS A 120 3.77 -0.16 28.22
N ALA A 121 4.32 -1.29 27.75
CA ALA A 121 3.69 -2.60 27.85
C ALA A 121 4.31 -3.42 29.00
N SER A 122 3.52 -4.35 29.55
CA SER A 122 4.06 -5.27 30.55
C SER A 122 5.07 -6.24 29.93
N PRO A 123 6.07 -6.73 30.68
CA PRO A 123 7.02 -7.73 30.17
C PRO A 123 6.35 -8.99 29.60
N SER A 124 5.18 -9.38 30.12
CA SER A 124 4.39 -10.53 29.64
C SER A 124 3.68 -10.29 28.31
N GLU A 125 3.53 -9.04 27.87
CA GLU A 125 2.95 -8.70 26.58
C GLU A 125 4.02 -8.66 25.47
N ILE A 126 5.28 -8.40 25.84
CA ILE A 126 6.41 -8.32 24.91
C ILE A 126 6.94 -9.73 24.57
N GLY A 127 7.48 -9.88 23.35
CA GLY A 127 8.10 -11.13 22.87
C GLY A 127 7.20 -11.94 21.93
N VAL A 128 7.46 -13.26 21.88
CA VAL A 128 6.79 -14.20 20.97
C VAL A 128 5.33 -14.44 21.39
N ARG A 129 4.41 -14.42 20.43
CA ARG A 129 2.95 -14.51 20.63
C ARG A 129 2.33 -15.71 19.91
N ASN A 130 1.13 -16.13 20.33
CA ASN A 130 0.36 -17.21 19.70
C ASN A 130 -0.45 -16.75 18.47
N ILE A 131 0.17 -15.91 17.65
CA ILE A 131 -0.34 -15.43 16.36
C ILE A 131 0.83 -15.42 15.38
N LYS A 132 0.57 -15.64 14.10
CA LYS A 132 1.61 -15.53 13.06
C LYS A 132 1.53 -14.19 12.34
N ILE A 133 2.68 -13.60 12.03
CA ILE A 133 2.80 -12.40 11.19
C ILE A 133 3.59 -12.74 9.93
N LEU A 134 3.20 -12.16 8.79
CA LEU A 134 4.02 -12.19 7.59
C LEU A 134 5.26 -11.32 7.84
N ASN A 135 6.44 -11.94 7.89
CA ASN A 135 7.69 -11.20 8.01
C ASN A 135 7.95 -10.42 6.70
N ASN A 136 8.06 -9.10 6.80
CA ASN A 136 8.15 -8.22 5.63
C ASN A 136 9.47 -8.37 4.83
N SER A 137 10.48 -9.07 5.36
CA SER A 137 11.72 -9.39 4.66
C SER A 137 11.69 -10.78 4.03
N SER A 138 11.31 -11.82 4.77
CA SER A 138 11.30 -13.21 4.27
C SER A 138 10.05 -13.53 3.44
N LEU A 139 8.97 -12.76 3.61
CA LEU A 139 7.64 -13.00 3.04
C LEU A 139 7.05 -14.36 3.43
N VAL A 140 7.38 -14.83 4.63
CA VAL A 140 6.85 -16.06 5.23
C VAL A 140 6.15 -15.74 6.54
N PHE A 141 5.11 -16.50 6.87
CA PHE A 141 4.46 -16.41 8.17
C PHE A 141 5.33 -17.04 9.26
N GLU A 142 5.70 -16.21 10.23
CA GLU A 142 6.50 -16.57 11.40
C GLU A 142 5.68 -16.28 12.67
N PRO A 143 6.00 -16.88 13.83
CA PRO A 143 5.45 -16.43 15.09
C PRO A 143 5.67 -14.91 15.24
N LEU A 144 4.62 -14.18 15.59
CA LEU A 144 4.75 -12.75 15.90
C LEU A 144 5.68 -12.60 17.09
N ASN A 145 6.71 -11.79 16.92
CA ASN A 145 7.62 -11.40 17.97
C ASN A 145 7.60 -9.88 18.10
N ILE A 146 7.01 -9.38 19.19
CA ILE A 146 7.00 -7.96 19.52
C ILE A 146 8.45 -7.52 19.78
N SER A 147 8.87 -6.39 19.20
CA SER A 147 10.28 -5.93 19.09
C SER A 147 11.15 -6.71 18.10
N GLY A 148 10.58 -7.71 17.42
CA GLY A 148 11.30 -8.54 16.45
C GLY A 148 10.81 -8.26 15.02
N ASN A 149 9.84 -9.06 14.58
CA ASN A 149 9.36 -9.04 13.19
C ASN A 149 8.12 -8.14 12.97
N ASN A 150 7.63 -7.46 14.01
CA ASN A 150 6.41 -6.67 13.96
C ASN A 150 6.56 -5.31 13.26
N SER A 151 7.75 -4.71 13.31
CA SER A 151 8.01 -3.36 12.77
C SER A 151 9.00 -3.35 11.58
N ILE A 152 9.26 -4.51 10.96
CA ILE A 152 10.17 -4.61 9.81
C ILE A 152 9.66 -3.74 8.66
N ASP A 153 10.58 -2.94 8.09
CA ASP A 153 10.34 -2.04 6.96
C ASP A 153 9.30 -0.94 7.24
N GLN A 154 9.10 -0.60 8.53
CA GLN A 154 8.36 0.59 8.95
C GLN A 154 9.27 1.80 9.02
N PHE A 155 8.89 2.88 8.34
CA PHE A 155 9.64 4.13 8.39
C PHE A 155 9.38 4.85 9.71
N ALA A 156 10.47 5.32 10.35
CA ALA A 156 10.45 6.10 11.59
C ALA A 156 9.70 5.44 12.76
N ALA A 157 9.45 4.13 12.72
CA ALA A 157 9.00 3.41 13.91
C ALA A 157 10.14 3.40 14.94
N PRO A 158 9.87 3.74 16.21
CA PRO A 158 10.90 3.68 17.25
C PRO A 158 11.47 2.26 17.36
N ALA A 159 12.74 2.16 17.74
CA ALA A 159 13.30 0.86 18.12
C ALA A 159 12.52 0.31 19.32
N ASN A 160 12.25 -0.99 19.32
CA ASN A 160 11.44 -1.66 20.35
C ASN A 160 10.06 -1.00 20.50
N SER A 161 9.33 -0.92 19.38
CA SER A 161 7.95 -0.44 19.36
C SER A 161 6.93 -1.55 19.09
N HIS A 162 5.68 -1.22 19.38
CA HIS A 162 4.49 -1.97 19.05
C HIS A 162 3.33 -1.02 18.69
N GLY A 163 2.19 -1.61 18.32
CA GLY A 163 0.95 -0.91 18.05
C GLY A 163 -0.23 -1.87 18.15
N TRP A 164 -1.04 -1.92 17.11
CA TRP A 164 -2.21 -2.80 17.04
C TRP A 164 -1.86 -4.28 17.07
N ASP A 165 -0.64 -4.66 16.67
CA ASP A 165 -0.15 -6.04 16.69
C ASP A 165 -0.12 -6.63 18.10
N LEU A 166 0.31 -5.84 19.09
CA LEU A 166 0.30 -6.23 20.51
C LEU A 166 -1.13 -6.45 21.01
N GLY A 167 -2.01 -5.48 20.74
CA GLY A 167 -3.41 -5.58 21.14
C GLY A 167 -4.13 -6.73 20.46
N LEU A 168 -3.87 -6.98 19.18
CA LEU A 168 -4.37 -8.14 18.44
C LEU A 168 -3.88 -9.45 19.06
N ALA A 169 -2.59 -9.56 19.38
CA ALA A 169 -2.04 -10.75 20.03
C ALA A 169 -2.75 -11.04 21.36
N ASN A 170 -2.94 -10.02 22.19
CA ASN A 170 -3.68 -10.14 23.44
C ASN A 170 -5.13 -10.63 23.22
N LEU A 171 -5.81 -10.15 22.19
CA LEU A 171 -7.18 -10.60 21.85
C LEU A 171 -7.20 -12.06 21.39
N VAL A 172 -6.18 -12.50 20.63
CA VAL A 172 -6.04 -13.90 20.21
C VAL A 172 -5.80 -14.80 21.43
N ASP A 173 -4.88 -14.41 22.31
CA ASP A 173 -4.56 -15.16 23.53
C ASP A 173 -5.77 -15.24 24.49
N ALA A 174 -6.60 -14.19 24.53
CA ALA A 174 -7.85 -14.16 25.29
C ALA A 174 -9.00 -14.94 24.61
N GLY A 175 -8.76 -15.57 23.46
CA GLY A 175 -9.77 -16.39 22.77
C GLY A 175 -10.85 -15.59 22.03
N ALA A 176 -10.62 -14.31 21.74
CA ALA A 176 -11.63 -13.44 21.13
C ALA A 176 -12.14 -13.96 19.77
N PHE A 177 -11.36 -14.81 19.08
CA PHE A 177 -11.71 -15.39 17.78
C PHE A 177 -12.33 -16.79 17.87
N GLY A 178 -12.66 -17.28 19.06
CA GLY A 178 -13.34 -18.57 19.26
C GLY A 178 -12.52 -19.75 18.74
N GLY A 179 -11.20 -19.73 18.95
CA GLY A 179 -10.28 -20.79 18.52
C GLY A 179 -9.87 -20.75 17.05
N LYS A 180 -10.41 -19.85 16.22
CA LYS A 180 -9.95 -19.67 14.82
C LYS A 180 -8.48 -19.27 14.77
N LYS A 181 -7.75 -19.79 13.79
CA LYS A 181 -6.38 -19.35 13.51
C LYS A 181 -6.38 -17.93 12.97
N VAL A 182 -5.56 -17.08 13.57
CA VAL A 182 -5.39 -15.68 13.15
C VAL A 182 -3.98 -15.49 12.62
N PHE A 183 -3.88 -14.78 11.50
CA PHE A 183 -2.64 -14.37 10.87
C PHE A 183 -2.66 -12.85 10.72
N LEU A 184 -1.49 -12.23 10.70
CA LEU A 184 -1.32 -10.79 10.57
C LEU A 184 -0.45 -10.46 9.35
N VAL A 185 -0.85 -9.46 8.58
CA VAL A 185 -0.01 -8.81 7.58
C VAL A 185 -0.01 -7.30 7.83
N ASN A 186 1.18 -6.70 7.93
CA ASN A 186 1.32 -5.25 8.07
C ASN A 186 1.71 -4.61 6.73
N LEU A 187 0.79 -3.81 6.19
CA LEU A 187 0.88 -3.11 4.91
C LEU A 187 1.10 -1.61 5.08
N SER A 188 1.16 -1.13 6.33
CA SER A 188 1.34 0.29 6.62
C SER A 188 2.75 0.78 6.31
N GLN A 189 2.90 2.09 6.21
CA GLN A 189 4.19 2.75 6.04
C GLN A 189 4.17 4.11 6.75
N GLY A 190 5.01 4.26 7.79
CA GLY A 190 5.16 5.54 8.49
C GLY A 190 5.48 6.72 7.56
N GLY A 191 4.91 7.90 7.86
CA GLY A 191 5.15 9.13 7.11
C GLY A 191 4.57 9.17 5.69
N SER A 192 3.75 8.20 5.31
CA SER A 192 3.22 8.11 3.95
C SER A 192 2.10 9.13 3.70
N LEU A 193 2.10 9.70 2.50
CA LEU A 193 0.96 10.45 1.95
C LEU A 193 0.12 9.52 1.07
N ILE A 194 -1.20 9.73 0.97
CA ILE A 194 -2.09 8.83 0.21
C ILE A 194 -1.65 8.69 -1.26
N GLY A 195 -1.15 9.76 -1.86
CA GLY A 195 -0.66 9.75 -3.24
C GLY A 195 0.58 8.86 -3.47
N GLN A 196 1.34 8.52 -2.43
CA GLN A 196 2.53 7.67 -2.52
C GLN A 196 2.19 6.18 -2.67
N TYR A 197 0.92 5.80 -2.55
CA TYR A 197 0.45 4.44 -2.84
C TYR A 197 -0.08 4.27 -4.27
N ASN A 198 -0.04 5.32 -5.09
CA ASN A 198 -0.50 5.27 -6.47
C ASN A 198 0.42 4.43 -7.37
N GLU A 199 -0.10 4.01 -8.53
CA GLU A 199 0.74 3.45 -9.59
C GLU A 199 1.86 4.41 -10.00
N GLY A 200 3.07 3.89 -10.17
CA GLY A 200 4.19 4.69 -10.66
C GLY A 200 4.73 5.73 -9.66
N ALA A 201 4.26 5.75 -8.41
CA ALA A 201 4.86 6.58 -7.37
C ALA A 201 6.29 6.11 -7.05
N ASP A 202 7.22 7.05 -6.88
CA ASP A 202 8.66 6.78 -6.68
C ASP A 202 8.99 6.07 -5.36
N THR A 203 8.05 6.01 -4.41
CA THR A 203 8.24 5.40 -3.08
C THR A 203 8.24 3.87 -3.09
N ASN A 204 7.76 3.24 -4.17
CA ASN A 204 7.61 1.79 -4.29
C ASN A 204 6.64 1.14 -3.26
N TYR A 205 5.88 1.93 -2.48
CA TYR A 205 4.99 1.42 -1.42
C TYR A 205 3.91 0.49 -1.96
N ARG A 206 3.34 0.81 -3.11
CA ARG A 206 2.33 -0.04 -3.77
C ARG A 206 2.86 -1.45 -4.07
N ASN A 207 4.08 -1.56 -4.59
CA ASN A 207 4.68 -2.86 -4.92
C ASN A 207 5.00 -3.67 -3.67
N LYS A 208 5.40 -3.01 -2.57
CA LYS A 208 5.56 -3.68 -1.27
C LYS A 208 4.23 -4.28 -0.80
N ILE A 209 3.11 -3.54 -0.92
CA ILE A 209 1.77 -4.05 -0.60
C ILE A 209 1.42 -5.26 -1.46
N ILE A 210 1.63 -5.19 -2.78
CA ILE A 210 1.35 -6.30 -3.71
C ILE A 210 2.16 -7.55 -3.29
N ALA A 211 3.45 -7.40 -3.04
CA ALA A 211 4.31 -8.52 -2.66
C ALA A 211 3.86 -9.17 -1.34
N ARG A 212 3.57 -8.36 -0.31
CA ARG A 212 3.14 -8.85 1.00
C ARG A 212 1.75 -9.49 0.96
N ALA A 213 0.78 -8.86 0.30
CA ALA A 213 -0.57 -9.40 0.18
C ALA A 213 -0.58 -10.72 -0.62
N ASN A 214 0.17 -10.79 -1.73
CA ASN A 214 0.30 -12.01 -2.52
C ASN A 214 0.95 -13.15 -1.72
N ALA A 215 2.03 -12.86 -0.98
CA ALA A 215 2.68 -13.87 -0.15
C ALA A 215 1.76 -14.40 0.94
N ALA A 216 1.05 -13.50 1.66
CA ALA A 216 0.08 -13.87 2.67
C ALA A 216 -1.04 -14.75 2.09
N MET A 217 -1.68 -14.30 1.00
CA MET A 217 -2.81 -15.04 0.41
C MET A 217 -2.39 -16.39 -0.18
N THR A 218 -1.20 -16.48 -0.79
CA THR A 218 -0.67 -17.76 -1.28
C THR A 218 -0.44 -18.74 -0.13
N ALA A 219 0.19 -18.29 0.96
CA ALA A 219 0.47 -19.14 2.12
C ALA A 219 -0.81 -19.59 2.84
N LEU A 220 -1.83 -18.74 2.90
CA LEU A 220 -3.11 -19.14 3.52
C LEU A 220 -3.92 -20.07 2.63
N ARG A 221 -3.92 -19.86 1.30
CA ARG A 221 -4.62 -20.73 0.34
C ARG A 221 -4.04 -22.14 0.28
N SER A 222 -2.78 -22.34 0.66
CA SER A 222 -2.22 -23.69 0.82
C SER A 222 -2.73 -24.41 2.08
N ILE A 223 -3.41 -23.71 3.00
CA ILE A 223 -3.92 -24.25 4.27
C ILE A 223 -5.45 -24.43 4.23
N THR A 224 -6.17 -23.44 3.69
CA THR A 224 -7.63 -23.41 3.64
C THR A 224 -8.12 -22.59 2.46
N ASN A 225 -9.32 -22.90 1.97
CA ASN A 225 -10.06 -22.04 1.04
C ASN A 225 -10.99 -21.05 1.76
N ASN A 226 -11.19 -21.20 3.06
CA ASN A 226 -12.10 -20.40 3.87
C ASN A 226 -11.31 -19.32 4.63
N ILE A 227 -10.98 -18.22 3.93
CA ILE A 227 -10.20 -17.11 4.48
C ILE A 227 -11.11 -15.88 4.61
N THR A 228 -11.23 -15.36 5.83
CA THR A 228 -11.89 -14.08 6.10
C THR A 228 -10.81 -13.02 6.32
N VAL A 229 -10.89 -11.92 5.57
CA VAL A 229 -9.93 -10.82 5.68
C VAL A 229 -10.56 -9.64 6.41
N TYR A 230 -9.97 -9.31 7.54
CA TYR A 230 -10.29 -8.14 8.35
C TYR A 230 -9.19 -7.09 8.18
N MET A 231 -9.57 -5.82 8.03
CA MET A 231 -8.62 -4.73 7.88
C MET A 231 -8.90 -3.61 8.88
N VAL A 232 -7.85 -3.12 9.50
CA VAL A 232 -7.86 -1.85 10.24
C VAL A 232 -7.02 -0.85 9.45
N TYR A 233 -7.63 0.30 9.13
CA TYR A 233 -7.07 1.30 8.24
C TYR A 233 -6.97 2.65 8.94
N SER A 234 -5.79 3.27 8.93
CA SER A 234 -5.57 4.61 9.47
C SER A 234 -4.66 5.43 8.56
N HIS A 235 -5.22 6.43 7.89
CA HIS A 235 -4.46 7.34 7.03
C HIS A 235 -5.17 8.69 6.95
N GLY A 236 -4.43 9.79 7.06
CA GLY A 236 -4.91 11.14 6.80
C GLY A 236 -4.12 12.24 7.51
N ILE A 237 -3.35 11.89 8.56
CA ILE A 237 -2.58 12.85 9.36
C ILE A 237 -1.50 13.49 8.51
N ASN A 238 -0.70 12.70 7.80
CA ASN A 238 0.40 13.25 6.99
C ASN A 238 -0.12 14.13 5.84
N ASP A 239 -1.24 13.75 5.22
CA ASP A 239 -1.87 14.55 4.17
C ASP A 239 -2.46 15.87 4.71
N GLU A 240 -2.98 15.87 5.94
CA GLU A 240 -3.48 17.08 6.60
C GLU A 240 -2.32 18.01 6.96
N VAL A 241 -1.25 17.46 7.57
CA VAL A 241 -0.04 18.19 7.93
C VAL A 241 0.66 18.77 6.69
N ALA A 242 0.76 17.99 5.61
CA ALA A 242 1.33 18.48 4.35
C ALA A 242 0.44 19.55 3.70
N ASN A 243 -0.87 19.51 3.99
CA ASN A 243 -1.88 20.44 3.49
C ASN A 243 -1.89 20.61 1.96
N ILE A 244 -1.62 19.51 1.24
CA ILE A 244 -1.55 19.51 -0.24
C ILE A 244 -2.82 19.01 -0.92
N LEU A 245 -3.70 18.33 -0.18
CA LEU A 245 -4.99 17.84 -0.67
C LEU A 245 -6.14 18.61 -0.01
N ASN A 246 -7.20 18.88 -0.78
CA ASN A 246 -8.51 19.19 -0.21
C ASN A 246 -9.27 17.90 0.13
N GLU A 247 -10.39 18.05 0.84
CA GLU A 247 -11.18 16.92 1.33
C GLU A 247 -11.66 15.97 0.21
N ASN A 248 -12.17 16.51 -0.91
CA ASN A 248 -12.63 15.70 -2.05
C ASN A 248 -11.49 14.94 -2.75
N GLN A 249 -10.31 15.57 -2.87
CA GLN A 249 -9.13 14.91 -3.43
C GLN A 249 -8.65 13.78 -2.54
N PHE A 250 -8.65 13.99 -1.22
CA PHE A 250 -8.31 12.97 -0.24
C PHE A 250 -9.32 11.81 -0.24
N GLU A 251 -10.63 12.11 -0.31
CA GLU A 251 -11.69 11.09 -0.42
C GLU A 251 -11.47 10.18 -1.63
N THR A 252 -11.28 10.80 -2.80
CA THR A 252 -11.07 10.08 -4.06
C THR A 252 -9.80 9.20 -4.00
N ALA A 253 -8.70 9.74 -3.50
CA ALA A 253 -7.44 9.02 -3.38
C ALA A 253 -7.55 7.84 -2.39
N THR A 254 -8.20 8.05 -1.25
CA THR A 254 -8.41 7.02 -0.23
C THR A 254 -9.33 5.90 -0.75
N GLN A 255 -10.40 6.23 -1.46
CA GLN A 255 -11.26 5.23 -2.06
C GLN A 255 -10.54 4.41 -3.12
N ASN A 256 -9.71 5.04 -3.96
CA ASN A 256 -8.85 4.32 -4.91
C ASN A 256 -7.87 3.38 -4.22
N HIS A 257 -7.26 3.83 -3.12
CA HIS A 257 -6.34 3.00 -2.35
C HIS A 257 -7.03 1.81 -1.67
N LEU A 258 -8.20 2.01 -1.05
CA LEU A 258 -9.00 0.94 -0.45
C LEU A 258 -9.51 -0.06 -1.50
N ASN A 259 -9.91 0.41 -2.68
CA ASN A 259 -10.28 -0.47 -3.80
C ASN A 259 -9.08 -1.30 -4.27
N PHE A 260 -7.89 -0.69 -4.37
CA PHE A 260 -6.66 -1.39 -4.66
C PHE A 260 -6.36 -2.45 -3.59
N LEU A 261 -6.42 -2.12 -2.30
CA LEU A 261 -6.21 -3.06 -1.20
C LEU A 261 -7.21 -4.23 -1.27
N ASN A 262 -8.51 -3.94 -1.44
CA ASN A 262 -9.56 -4.95 -1.57
C ASN A 262 -9.28 -5.93 -2.73
N SER A 263 -8.75 -5.43 -3.85
CA SER A 263 -8.39 -6.28 -4.99
C SER A 263 -7.25 -7.27 -4.69
N GLN A 264 -6.33 -6.92 -3.78
CA GLN A 264 -5.23 -7.83 -3.40
C GLN A 264 -5.72 -9.02 -2.54
N PHE A 265 -6.88 -8.89 -1.91
CA PHE A 265 -7.45 -9.87 -0.99
C PHE A 265 -8.70 -10.57 -1.55
N GLY A 266 -8.94 -10.50 -2.87
CA GLY A 266 -10.05 -11.20 -3.52
C GLY A 266 -11.41 -10.49 -3.44
N ASN A 267 -11.42 -9.17 -3.23
CA ASN A 267 -12.61 -8.32 -3.22
C ASN A 267 -13.62 -8.58 -2.09
N ASN A 268 -13.22 -9.26 -1.02
CA ASN A 268 -14.08 -9.56 0.13
C ASN A 268 -13.53 -9.17 1.51
N ILE A 269 -12.91 -7.98 1.60
CA ILE A 269 -12.42 -7.47 2.89
C ILE A 269 -13.51 -6.73 3.68
N LYS A 270 -13.47 -6.89 5.00
CA LYS A 270 -14.19 -6.04 5.95
C LYS A 270 -13.21 -5.03 6.53
N VAL A 271 -13.59 -3.76 6.62
CA VAL A 271 -12.66 -2.67 6.98
C VAL A 271 -13.23 -1.83 8.11
N VAL A 272 -12.40 -1.57 9.11
CA VAL A 272 -12.61 -0.49 10.07
C VAL A 272 -11.64 0.64 9.76
N ILE A 273 -12.17 1.83 9.53
CA ILE A 273 -11.45 3.04 9.19
C ILE A 273 -11.40 3.92 10.44
N THR A 274 -10.21 4.33 10.87
CA THR A 274 -10.07 5.28 11.98
C THR A 274 -10.46 6.69 11.53
N LYS A 275 -11.40 7.31 12.23
CA LYS A 275 -11.59 8.76 12.21
C LYS A 275 -10.79 9.38 13.33
N PHE A 276 -10.19 10.53 13.08
CA PHE A 276 -9.20 11.08 13.99
C PHE A 276 -9.82 12.07 14.98
N GLY A 277 -9.38 12.02 16.25
CA GLY A 277 -9.78 12.98 17.28
C GLY A 277 -9.00 14.31 17.24
N ALA A 278 -7.77 14.25 16.72
CA ALA A 278 -6.98 15.38 16.24
C ALA A 278 -6.82 15.20 14.73
N PHE A 279 -6.55 16.24 13.93
CA PHE A 279 -6.52 16.13 12.44
C PHE A 279 -7.89 15.80 11.83
N LEU A 280 -8.82 16.75 11.96
CA LEU A 280 -10.23 16.55 11.63
C LEU A 280 -10.56 16.79 10.15
N LYS A 281 -9.63 17.33 9.36
CA LYS A 281 -9.89 17.87 8.01
C LYS A 281 -10.54 16.85 7.08
N PHE A 282 -10.21 15.57 7.25
CA PHE A 282 -10.66 14.50 6.36
C PHE A 282 -11.72 13.57 6.97
N ASN A 283 -12.24 13.88 8.16
CA ASN A 283 -13.20 12.99 8.83
C ASN A 283 -14.53 12.85 8.07
N ASN A 284 -15.03 13.87 7.33
CA ASN A 284 -16.25 13.67 6.54
C ASN A 284 -15.95 12.86 5.28
N ALA A 285 -14.83 13.08 4.61
CA ALA A 285 -14.36 12.20 3.52
C ALA A 285 -14.31 10.72 3.94
N LEU A 286 -13.70 10.42 5.10
CA LEU A 286 -13.65 9.06 5.64
C LEU A 286 -15.07 8.52 5.94
N GLN A 287 -15.97 9.36 6.47
CA GLN A 287 -17.36 8.99 6.72
C GLN A 287 -18.13 8.69 5.43
N ASN A 288 -17.93 9.48 4.38
CA ASN A 288 -18.54 9.26 3.06
C ASN A 288 -18.12 7.91 2.48
N ILE A 289 -16.84 7.57 2.57
CA ILE A 289 -16.32 6.27 2.15
C ILE A 289 -17.00 5.13 2.92
N VAL A 290 -17.12 5.25 4.24
CA VAL A 290 -17.80 4.26 5.08
C VAL A 290 -19.27 4.11 4.68
N ASN A 291 -19.98 5.22 4.45
CA ASN A 291 -21.38 5.20 4.05
C ASN A 291 -21.59 4.58 2.65
N SER A 292 -20.58 4.65 1.78
CA SER A 292 -20.64 4.09 0.42
C SER A 292 -20.44 2.58 0.34
N ASN A 293 -20.01 1.92 1.43
CA ASN A 293 -19.67 0.49 1.41
C ASN A 293 -20.14 -0.21 2.69
N SER A 294 -21.09 -1.13 2.54
CA SER A 294 -21.71 -1.85 3.66
C SER A 294 -20.75 -2.72 4.48
N ARG A 295 -19.55 -3.01 3.96
CA ARG A 295 -18.50 -3.77 4.67
C ARG A 295 -17.49 -2.87 5.38
N TYR A 296 -17.66 -1.55 5.29
CA TYR A 296 -16.79 -0.58 5.95
C TYR A 296 -17.51 0.01 7.15
N ARG A 297 -16.77 0.24 8.23
CA ARG A 297 -17.24 0.95 9.42
C ARG A 297 -16.18 1.95 9.87
N ALA A 298 -16.60 2.98 10.57
CA ALA A 298 -15.69 3.92 11.20
C ALA A 298 -15.51 3.55 12.68
N ILE A 299 -14.35 3.88 13.23
CA ILE A 299 -14.14 4.03 14.67
C ILE A 299 -13.75 5.47 14.96
N GLU A 300 -14.43 6.08 15.92
CA GLU A 300 -14.10 7.43 16.40
C GLU A 300 -12.95 7.35 17.42
N THR A 301 -11.97 8.22 17.29
CA THR A 301 -10.82 8.30 18.22
C THR A 301 -10.79 9.60 19.02
N VAL A 302 -11.90 10.34 19.04
CA VAL A 302 -12.06 11.55 19.88
C VAL A 302 -11.84 11.21 21.35
N GLY A 303 -11.04 12.02 22.03
CA GLY A 303 -10.72 11.84 23.45
C GLY A 303 -9.69 10.75 23.76
N LEU A 304 -9.20 10.02 22.76
CA LEU A 304 -8.09 9.10 22.95
C LEU A 304 -6.78 9.85 23.16
N SER A 305 -5.97 9.36 24.11
CA SER A 305 -4.66 9.93 24.43
C SER A 305 -3.65 9.72 23.31
N LEU A 306 -2.87 10.76 23.03
CA LEU A 306 -1.68 10.68 22.19
C LEU A 306 -0.43 10.54 23.06
N GLN A 307 0.58 9.83 22.57
CA GLN A 307 1.91 9.80 23.20
C GLN A 307 2.79 10.98 22.76
N ASP A 308 2.50 11.53 21.57
CA ASP A 308 3.17 12.69 20.98
C ASP A 308 2.12 13.52 20.20
N ALA A 309 2.55 14.44 19.35
CA ALA A 309 1.62 15.31 18.61
C ALA A 309 0.76 14.58 17.55
N TYR A 310 1.13 13.36 17.16
CA TYR A 310 0.58 12.66 15.99
C TYR A 310 0.11 11.23 16.29
N HIS A 311 0.72 10.56 17.27
CA HIS A 311 0.54 9.12 17.47
C HIS A 311 -0.26 8.79 18.71
N TRP A 312 -1.19 7.86 18.58
CA TRP A 312 -1.93 7.31 19.72
C TRP A 312 -0.99 6.57 20.66
N GLY A 313 -1.19 6.80 21.96
CA GLY A 313 -0.43 6.09 23.00
C GLY A 313 -0.93 4.66 23.24
N TYR A 314 -0.24 3.92 24.11
CA TYR A 314 -0.49 2.52 24.43
C TYR A 314 -1.97 2.16 24.66
N SER A 315 -2.64 2.86 25.58
CA SER A 315 -4.04 2.59 25.94
C SER A 315 -4.98 2.81 24.75
N SER A 316 -4.73 3.87 23.97
CA SER A 316 -5.51 4.23 22.79
C SER A 316 -5.34 3.24 21.65
N GLN A 317 -4.11 2.79 21.38
CA GLN A 317 -3.87 1.75 20.38
C GLN A 317 -4.57 0.43 20.74
N LYS A 318 -4.53 0.02 22.02
CA LYS A 318 -5.25 -1.17 22.51
C LYS A 318 -6.76 -1.03 22.39
N TYR A 319 -7.30 0.15 22.70
CA TYR A 319 -8.73 0.44 22.50
C TYR A 319 -9.11 0.32 21.03
N ILE A 320 -8.37 1.00 20.13
CA ILE A 320 -8.68 1.03 18.70
C ILE A 320 -8.73 -0.38 18.11
N ILE A 321 -7.72 -1.21 18.36
CA ILE A 321 -7.71 -2.57 17.79
C ILE A 321 -8.79 -3.47 18.41
N THR A 322 -9.05 -3.34 19.72
CA THR A 322 -10.12 -4.09 20.40
C THR A 322 -11.47 -3.77 19.79
N GLU A 323 -11.79 -2.49 19.68
CA GLU A 323 -13.08 -2.05 19.15
C GLU A 323 -13.20 -2.33 17.65
N SER A 324 -12.11 -2.17 16.89
CA SER A 324 -12.08 -2.56 15.48
C SER A 324 -12.41 -4.04 15.29
N VAL A 325 -11.82 -4.93 16.11
CA VAL A 325 -12.11 -6.38 16.06
C VAL A 325 -13.57 -6.67 16.42
N ASN A 326 -14.14 -5.97 17.41
CA ASN A 326 -15.55 -6.11 17.75
C ASN A 326 -16.45 -5.73 16.57
N ILE A 327 -16.19 -4.58 15.96
CA ILE A 327 -16.94 -4.09 14.79
C ILE A 327 -16.81 -5.07 13.61
N LEU A 328 -15.59 -5.50 13.28
CA LEU A 328 -15.29 -6.40 12.14
C LEU A 328 -16.02 -7.75 12.23
N LYS A 329 -16.37 -8.22 13.43
CA LYS A 329 -17.13 -9.45 13.65
C LYS A 329 -18.64 -9.30 13.39
N THR A 330 -19.15 -8.07 13.39
CA THR A 330 -20.59 -7.77 13.26
C THR A 330 -21.02 -7.40 11.84
N ILE A 331 -20.07 -7.06 10.98
CA ILE A 331 -20.25 -6.81 9.54
C ILE A 331 -19.79 -8.02 8.74
#